data_AF-A0A840NY03-F1
#
_entry.id   AF-A0A840NY03-F1
#
_cell.length_a   1.000
_cell.length_b   1.000
_cell.length_c   1.000
_cell.angle_alpha   90.00
_cell.angle_beta   90.00
_cell.angle_gamma   90.00
#
_symmetry.space_group_name_H-M   'P 1'
#
loop_
_entity.id
_entity.type
_entity.pdbx_description
1 polymer ?
#
loop_
_entity_poly.entity_id
_entity_poly.type
_entity_poly.pdbx_seq_one_letter_code
_entity_poly.pdbx_strand_id
1 'polypeptide(L)' 'MRPTHRLEGLRCSDCGTLDALWLDLVRGMVECGECGQRALIHHDAYDQGNEGEDFGEWGAA' A
#
# COMPACT_ATOMS: atom_id res chain seq x y z
N MET A 1 -4.27 5.38 -21.05
CA MET A 1 -3.74 6.39 -20.11
C MET A 1 -2.36 5.91 -19.68
N ARG A 2 -1.37 6.83 -19.59
CA ARG A 2 0.01 6.53 -19.18
C ARG A 2 0.12 6.83 -17.68
N PRO A 3 0.86 6.03 -16.88
CA PRO A 3 1.06 6.34 -15.46
C PRO A 3 1.76 7.69 -15.33
N THR A 4 1.32 8.53 -14.39
CA THR A 4 1.61 9.96 -14.40
C THR A 4 2.70 10.38 -13.42
N HIS A 5 2.97 9.59 -12.38
CA HIS A 5 3.91 9.96 -11.33
C HIS A 5 5.05 8.94 -11.22
N ARG A 6 6.27 9.38 -11.53
CA ARG A 6 7.48 8.57 -11.29
C ARG A 6 7.80 8.60 -9.79
N LEU A 7 8.13 7.44 -9.23
CA LEU A 7 8.58 7.32 -7.85
C LEU A 7 10.11 7.30 -7.81
N GLU A 8 10.69 8.35 -7.25
CA GLU A 8 12.14 8.50 -7.10
C GLU A 8 12.62 7.92 -5.77
N GLY A 9 13.87 7.44 -5.75
CA GLY A 9 14.51 6.81 -4.59
C GLY A 9 14.06 5.38 -4.32
N LEU A 10 13.16 4.81 -5.14
CA LEU A 10 12.63 3.45 -4.96
C LEU A 10 13.21 2.48 -5.98
N ARG A 11 13.40 1.23 -5.54
CA ARG A 11 13.83 0.12 -6.39
C ARG A 11 12.67 -0.82 -6.66
N CYS A 12 12.59 -1.35 -7.87
CA CYS A 12 11.69 -2.47 -8.13
C CYS A 12 12.13 -3.68 -7.29
N SER A 13 11.19 -4.29 -6.55
CA SER A 13 11.49 -5.49 -5.75
C SER A 13 11.84 -6.71 -6.60
N ASP A 14 11.44 -6.73 -7.87
CA ASP A 14 11.58 -7.88 -8.76
C ASP A 14 12.88 -7.81 -9.57
N CYS A 15 13.15 -6.67 -10.23
CA CYS A 15 14.34 -6.48 -11.06
C CYS A 15 15.45 -5.62 -10.42
N GLY A 16 15.19 -4.98 -9.28
CA GLY A 16 16.17 -4.17 -8.55
C GLY A 16 16.48 -2.78 -9.13
N THR A 17 15.91 -2.44 -10.29
CA THR A 17 16.18 -1.15 -10.95
C THR A 17 15.67 0.03 -10.11
N LEU A 18 16.54 1.02 -9.93
CA LEU A 18 16.27 2.26 -9.21
C LEU A 18 15.51 3.25 -10.10
N ASP A 19 14.56 3.99 -9.53
CA ASP A 19 13.78 5.04 -10.20
C ASP A 19 13.00 4.54 -11.43
N ALA A 20 12.65 3.26 -11.48
CA ALA A 20 11.91 2.67 -12.59
C ALA A 20 10.41 2.49 -12.29
N LEU A 21 9.94 2.92 -11.11
CA LEU A 21 8.56 2.73 -10.67
C LEU A 21 7.69 3.93 -11.04
N TRP A 22 6.49 3.64 -11.51
CA TRP A 22 5.48 4.61 -11.94
C TRP A 22 4.15 4.32 -11.26
N LEU A 23 3.55 5.37 -10.70
CA LEU A 23 2.26 5.34 -10.03
C LEU A 23 1.14 5.78 -10.99
N ASP A 24 0.16 4.91 -11.13
CA ASP A 24 -1.15 5.20 -11.70
C ASP A 24 -2.16 5.39 -10.55
N LEU A 25 -2.43 6.65 -10.21
CA LEU A 25 -3.39 7.02 -9.16
C LEU A 25 -4.84 6.64 -9.52
N VAL A 26 -5.20 6.65 -10.80
CA VAL A 26 -6.56 6.31 -11.25
C VAL A 26 -6.83 4.82 -11.02
N ARG A 27 -5.81 3.99 -11.21
CA ARG A 27 -5.89 2.54 -11.04
C ARG A 27 -5.44 2.05 -9.65
N GLY A 28 -4.91 2.95 -8.81
CA GLY A 28 -4.31 2.59 -7.53
C GLY A 28 -3.19 1.55 -7.69
N MET A 29 -2.32 1.74 -8.69
CA MET A 29 -1.34 0.73 -9.10
C MET A 29 0.05 1.34 -9.30
N VAL A 30 1.08 0.60 -8.90
CA VAL A 30 2.48 0.89 -9.22
C VAL A 30 2.96 -0.09 -10.28
N GLU A 31 3.60 0.40 -11.34
CA GLU A 31 4.18 -0.39 -12.42
C GLU A 31 5.68 -0.10 -12.55
N CYS A 32 6.50 -1.13 -12.78
CA CYS A 32 7.90 -0.96 -13.18
C CYS A 32 8.00 -0.80 -14.69
N GLY A 33 8.57 0.30 -15.16
CA GLY A 33 8.77 0.57 -16.59
C GLY A 33 9.81 -0.33 -17.27
N GLU A 34 10.66 -1.01 -16.49
CA GLU A 34 11.74 -1.86 -17.02
C GLU A 34 11.31 -3.32 -17.17
N CYS A 35 10.77 -3.93 -16.11
CA CYS A 35 10.34 -5.34 -16.13
C CYS A 35 8.84 -5.54 -16.30
N GLY A 36 8.03 -4.47 -16.23
CA GLY A 36 6.58 -4.54 -16.37
C GLY A 36 5.82 -5.07 -15.15
N GLN A 37 6.51 -5.35 -14.03
CA GLN A 37 5.86 -5.79 -12.80
C GLN A 37 4.86 -4.76 -12.27
N ARG A 38 3.76 -5.23 -11.69
CA ARG A 38 2.64 -4.41 -11.22
C ARG A 38 2.25 -4.78 -9.80
N ALA A 39 2.07 -3.77 -8.95
CA ALA A 39 1.58 -3.92 -7.59
C ALA A 39 0.35 -3.03 -7.38
N LEU A 40 -0.66 -3.55 -6.69
CA LEU A 40 -1.84 -2.78 -6.29
C LEU A 40 -1.56 -2.07 -4.97
N ILE A 41 -2.00 -0.82 -4.86
CA ILE A 41 -2.00 -0.08 -3.60
C ILE A 41 -3.23 -0.52 -2.82
N HIS A 42 -2.97 -1.21 -1.72
CA HIS A 42 -3.99 -1.50 -0.73
C HIS A 42 -4.10 -0.29 0.21
N HIS A 43 -5.29 0.29 0.29
CA HIS A 43 -5.59 1.27 1.32
C HIS A 43 -6.29 0.52 2.44
N ASP A 44 -5.51 0.07 3.43
CA ASP A 44 -6.10 -0.34 4.70
C ASP A 44 -6.76 0.91 5.28
N ALA A 45 -8.08 1.01 5.14
CA ALA A 45 -8.86 1.93 5.94
C ALA A 45 -8.58 1.51 7.38
N TYR A 46 -7.78 2.29 8.10
CA TYR A 46 -7.73 2.17 9.56
C TYR A 46 -9.18 2.22 10.03
N ASP A 47 -9.67 1.07 10.51
CA ASP A 47 -10.94 0.95 11.21
C ASP A 47 -10.84 1.88 12.42
N GLN A 48 -11.38 3.09 12.27
CA GLN A 48 -11.61 3.99 13.39
C GLN A 48 -12.84 3.45 14.12
N GLY A 49 -12.63 2.37 14.88
CA GLY A 49 -13.65 1.61 15.57
C GLY A 49 -13.13 0.97 16.86
N ASN A 50 -12.30 1.68 17.63
CA ASN A 50 -12.23 1.39 19.05
C ASN A 50 -13.42 2.05 19.76
N GLU A 51 -14.50 1.31 19.95
CA GLU A 51 -15.39 1.49 21.09
C GLU A 51 -15.73 0.11 21.68
N GLY A 52 -15.07 -0.24 22.78
CA GLY A 52 -15.56 -1.25 23.71
C GLY A 52 -14.68 -2.48 23.92
N GLU A 53 -13.44 -2.29 24.37
CA GLU A 53 -12.86 -3.30 25.26
C GLU A 53 -13.66 -3.29 26.58
N ASP A 54 -14.70 -4.13 26.64
CA ASP A 54 -15.42 -4.47 27.88
C ASP A 54 -14.51 -5.30 28.78
N PHE A 55 -13.57 -4.63 29.46
CA PHE A 55 -12.86 -5.19 30.60
C PHE A 55 -13.69 -4.92 31.85
N GLY A 56 -14.65 -5.80 32.16
CA GLY A 56 -15.39 -5.70 33.43
C GLY A 56 -16.38 -6.80 33.75
N GLU A 57 -15.91 -8.02 34.09
CA GLU A 57 -16.37 -8.77 35.29
C GLU A 57 -15.47 -10.01 35.53
N TRP A 58 -14.27 -9.79 36.05
CA TRP A 58 -13.55 -10.83 36.80
C TRP A 58 -13.67 -10.49 38.29
N GLY A 59 -14.51 -11.25 39.01
CA GLY A 59 -14.33 -11.52 40.45
C GLY A 59 -15.40 -11.00 41.41
N ALA A 60 -16.23 -11.94 41.90
CA ALA A 60 -16.79 -12.11 43.27
C ALA A 60 -18.20 -12.73 43.13
N ALA A 61 -18.61 -13.82 43.78
CA ALA A 61 -18.11 -14.61 44.91
C ALA A 61 -18.69 -16.03 44.83
#